data_AF-A0A5J5BT13-F1
#
_entry.id   AF-A0A5J5BT13-F1
#
_cell.length_a   1.000
_cell.length_b   1.000
_cell.length_c   1.000
_cell.angle_alpha   90.00
_cell.angle_beta   90.00
_cell.angle_gamma   90.00
#
_symmetry.space_group_name_H-M   'P 1'
#
loop_
_entity.id
_entity.type
_entity.pdbx_description
1 polymer ?
#
loop_
_entity_poly.entity_id
_entity_poly.type
_entity_poly.pdbx_seq_one_letter_code
_entity_poly.pdbx_strand_id
1 'polypeptide(L)'
;MILRAKATADFTAELNIDRRSPFKGLCAQLIEPSGYPCTEHTAFALCLDRGIWKERRGKGKEGKIQTKDGYLLGLQRVSSRIGNLRAQRGHPVLLQHGLFLAGDAWFLDSTDQSLGFILADHGFDVWVGNVRGTRWSHGHTSLSEKDKDFWDWSWEELALYDLAEMIRYVNLKTNSKIFVVGHSQVCSLLAAYLLLPVLTCGFGPSILYAYLLNLQGTIMSLAAFTQPDIVKMVEAAALLCPISYLEHISARFVLRIVSLHLDQVIVAMGIHQLNFKSDVGTYILDSICDEHLDCNDLLTSITGKNCCFNNSRVDFYLEYEPHPSSSKNLNHLFQMIRKGTFAKYDYGMWKNLKKYGQLKPPKFDLSRIPKSLPLWMGYGGNDALADVTDVQHTLKELQSKPKLLYLENYGHLDFLLSVKGKEDVFDTMIEFFSSWGMSSSI
;
A
#
# COMPACT_ATOMS: atom_id res chain seq x y z
N MET A 1 -30.05 11.91 -47.43
CA MET A 1 -31.33 12.01 -46.71
C MET A 1 -30.99 11.95 -45.22
N ILE A 2 -30.87 13.12 -44.60
CA ILE A 2 -30.46 13.31 -43.21
C ILE A 2 -31.75 13.43 -42.38
N LEU A 3 -31.94 12.56 -41.38
CA LEU A 3 -32.99 12.72 -40.39
C LEU A 3 -32.34 13.16 -39.07
N ARG A 4 -32.46 14.46 -38.79
CA ARG A 4 -32.20 15.08 -37.49
C ARG A 4 -33.36 14.74 -36.55
N ALA A 5 -33.08 14.12 -35.41
CA ALA A 5 -33.97 14.14 -34.26
C ALA A 5 -33.49 15.23 -33.29
N LYS A 6 -34.27 16.31 -33.21
CA LYS A 6 -34.21 17.29 -32.12
C LYS A 6 -34.88 16.66 -30.89
N ALA A 7 -34.19 16.61 -29.77
CA ALA A 7 -34.80 16.50 -28.45
C ALA A 7 -34.40 17.74 -27.64
N THR A 8 -35.38 18.62 -27.44
CA THR A 8 -35.37 19.72 -26.48
C THR A 8 -35.71 19.15 -25.10
N ALA A 9 -34.86 19.41 -24.11
CA ALA A 9 -35.24 19.35 -22.71
C ALA A 9 -34.41 20.38 -21.93
N ASP A 10 -35.10 21.44 -21.54
CA ASP A 10 -34.67 22.44 -20.58
C ASP A 10 -34.97 21.89 -19.18
N PHE A 11 -33.95 21.70 -18.35
CA PHE A 11 -34.07 21.57 -16.90
C PHE A 11 -32.77 22.09 -16.28
N THR A 12 -32.78 23.38 -16.01
CA THR A 12 -31.83 24.07 -15.15
C THR A 12 -32.09 23.69 -13.70
N ALA A 13 -31.20 22.87 -13.14
CA ALA A 13 -30.90 22.82 -11.72
C ALA A 13 -29.43 22.39 -11.59
N GLU A 14 -28.55 23.38 -11.71
CA GLU A 14 -27.10 23.26 -11.52
C GLU A 14 -26.79 22.79 -10.08
N LEU A 15 -26.53 21.50 -9.91
CA LEU A 15 -25.63 21.02 -8.87
C LEU A 15 -24.21 21.16 -9.43
N ASN A 16 -23.66 22.37 -9.31
CA ASN A 16 -22.24 22.65 -9.48
C ASN A 16 -21.45 21.95 -8.36
N ILE A 17 -21.27 20.64 -8.47
CA ILE A 17 -20.21 19.93 -7.76
C ILE A 17 -18.96 20.13 -8.60
N ASP A 18 -18.14 21.09 -8.17
CA ASP A 18 -16.77 21.32 -8.61
C ASP A 18 -15.93 20.04 -8.39
N ARG A 19 -16.07 19.08 -9.30
CA ARG A 19 -15.22 17.89 -9.39
C ARG A 19 -13.94 18.33 -10.10
N ARG A 20 -12.82 18.17 -9.38
CA ARG A 20 -11.41 18.30 -9.83
C ARG A 20 -10.75 19.65 -9.54
N SER A 21 -10.54 19.92 -8.25
CA SER A 21 -9.33 20.63 -7.84
C SER A 21 -8.22 19.59 -7.59
N PRO A 22 -7.08 19.62 -8.30
CA PRO A 22 -5.96 18.69 -8.10
C PRO A 22 -5.23 18.86 -6.74
N PHE A 23 -5.76 19.70 -5.85
CA PHE A 23 -5.13 20.10 -4.58
C PHE A 23 -5.82 19.59 -3.32
N LYS A 24 -6.89 18.80 -3.42
CA LYS A 24 -7.57 18.25 -2.25
C LYS A 24 -6.85 16.97 -1.78
N GLY A 25 -6.57 16.83 -0.48
CA GLY A 25 -5.97 15.61 0.09
C GLY A 25 -6.96 14.45 0.21
N LEU A 26 -6.49 13.29 0.69
CA LEU A 26 -7.28 12.07 0.83
C LEU A 26 -8.57 12.29 1.65
N CYS A 27 -8.48 13.06 2.74
CA CYS A 27 -9.64 13.35 3.57
C CYS A 27 -10.77 14.00 2.76
N ALA A 28 -10.46 15.07 2.04
CA ALA A 28 -11.44 15.84 1.28
C ALA A 28 -11.92 15.13 0.00
N GLN A 29 -11.12 14.23 -0.57
CA GLN A 29 -11.47 13.51 -1.79
C GLN A 29 -12.35 12.28 -1.56
N LEU A 30 -12.14 11.52 -0.46
CA LEU A 30 -12.74 10.19 -0.29
C LEU A 30 -13.45 10.00 1.06
N ILE A 31 -12.85 10.48 2.15
CA ILE A 31 -13.29 10.13 3.52
C ILE A 31 -14.42 11.07 4.00
N GLU A 32 -14.23 12.38 3.92
CA GLU A 32 -15.21 13.38 4.32
C GLU A 32 -16.50 13.31 3.48
N PRO A 33 -16.46 13.13 2.14
CA PRO A 33 -17.67 12.94 1.34
C PRO A 33 -18.48 11.69 1.74
N SER A 34 -17.83 10.69 2.33
CA SER A 34 -18.47 9.48 2.85
C SER A 34 -19.11 9.68 4.23
N GLY A 35 -18.96 10.87 4.83
CA GLY A 35 -19.57 11.28 6.09
C GLY A 35 -18.71 11.04 7.34
N TYR A 36 -17.40 10.81 7.19
CA TYR A 36 -16.48 10.58 8.30
C TYR A 36 -15.58 11.79 8.53
N PRO A 37 -15.49 12.32 9.77
CA PRO A 37 -14.52 13.36 10.08
C PRO A 37 -13.09 12.86 9.88
N CYS A 38 -12.28 13.65 9.19
CA CYS A 38 -10.92 13.29 8.83
C CYS A 38 -9.98 14.49 9.04
N THR A 39 -8.78 14.26 9.55
CA THR A 39 -7.72 15.27 9.65
C THR A 39 -6.45 14.78 9.01
N GLU A 40 -5.80 15.67 8.27
CA GLU A 40 -4.51 15.39 7.62
C GLU A 40 -3.36 15.93 8.47
N HIS A 41 -2.43 15.05 8.82
CA HIS A 41 -1.20 15.40 9.49
C HIS A 41 -0.12 15.55 8.41
N THR A 42 0.14 16.80 8.04
CA THR A 42 1.06 17.15 6.95
C THR A 42 2.17 18.06 7.42
N ALA A 43 3.31 18.01 6.73
CA ALA A 43 4.24 19.12 6.74
C ALA A 43 3.65 20.23 5.87
N PHE A 44 3.07 21.28 6.48
CA PHE A 44 2.62 22.44 5.72
C PHE A 44 3.80 23.07 4.95
N ALA A 45 3.88 22.78 3.66
CA ALA A 45 4.56 23.57 2.65
C ALA A 45 3.51 23.95 1.61
N LEU A 46 2.98 25.18 1.71
CA LEU A 46 2.15 25.74 0.66
C LEU A 46 3.00 25.85 -0.61
N CYS A 47 2.59 25.16 -1.67
CA CYS A 47 3.04 25.45 -3.03
C CYS A 47 2.40 26.79 -3.44
N LEU A 48 3.15 27.89 -3.30
CA LEU A 48 2.83 29.11 -4.03
C LEU A 48 3.48 28.99 -5.40
N ASP A 49 2.64 29.14 -6.42
CA ASP A 49 3.02 29.30 -7.82
C ASP A 49 4.34 30.08 -7.95
N ARG A 50 5.30 29.50 -8.69
CA ARG A 50 6.66 30.04 -8.98
C ARG A 50 7.79 29.68 -8.01
N GLY A 51 7.89 28.43 -7.57
CA GLY A 51 9.18 27.81 -7.24
C GLY A 51 9.99 28.46 -6.09
N ILE A 52 9.33 29.09 -5.12
CA ILE A 52 10.00 29.61 -3.92
C ILE A 52 9.34 29.03 -2.67
N TRP A 53 10.10 28.19 -1.96
CA TRP A 53 9.77 27.69 -0.63
C TRP A 53 9.78 28.85 0.37
N LYS A 54 8.61 29.23 0.90
CA LYS A 54 8.52 30.15 2.04
C LYS A 54 7.84 29.48 3.22
N GLU A 55 8.64 29.19 4.24
CA GLU A 55 8.18 28.79 5.56
C GLU A 55 7.38 29.94 6.18
N ARG A 56 6.07 29.76 6.39
CA ARG A 56 5.33 30.65 7.30
C ARG A 56 5.84 30.37 8.71
N ARG A 57 6.57 31.32 9.29
CA ARG A 57 6.81 31.40 10.74
C ARG A 57 5.49 31.69 11.46
N GLY A 58 4.64 30.68 11.58
CA GLY A 58 3.50 30.63 12.48
C GLY A 58 3.81 29.65 13.60
N LYS A 59 3.61 30.07 14.85
CA LYS A 59 3.89 29.29 16.07
C LYS A 59 3.20 27.92 16.03
N GLY A 60 4.00 26.85 16.05
CA GLY A 60 3.57 25.46 16.21
C GLY A 60 4.49 24.49 15.46
N LYS A 61 5.45 23.86 16.16
CA LYS A 61 6.29 22.75 15.63
C LYS A 61 5.51 21.42 15.51
N GLU A 62 4.19 21.46 15.58
CA GLU A 62 3.35 20.27 15.69
C GLU A 62 2.74 19.93 14.32
N GLY A 63 3.18 18.83 13.70
CA GLY A 63 2.51 18.31 12.49
C GLY A 63 3.40 17.61 11.47
N LYS A 64 4.73 17.79 11.50
CA LYS A 64 5.62 17.24 10.46
C LYS A 64 5.99 15.77 10.77
N ILE A 65 5.61 14.84 9.89
CA ILE A 65 6.12 13.47 9.88
C ILE A 65 7.28 13.43 8.89
N GLN A 66 8.49 13.65 9.41
CA GLN A 66 9.71 13.67 8.63
C GLN A 66 10.56 12.46 9.00
N THR A 67 10.86 11.64 8.00
CA THR A 67 11.77 10.49 8.14
C THR A 67 13.20 10.95 8.36
N LYS A 68 14.05 10.06 8.91
CA LYS A 68 15.47 10.36 9.17
C LYS A 68 16.24 10.79 7.92
N ASP A 69 15.84 10.28 6.77
CA ASP A 69 16.46 10.56 5.47
C ASP A 69 15.80 11.73 4.72
N GLY A 70 14.76 12.37 5.27
CA GLY A 70 14.24 13.65 4.79
C GLY A 70 12.94 13.62 3.99
N TYR A 71 12.32 12.45 3.83
CA TYR A 71 10.97 12.33 3.24
C TYR A 71 9.90 12.86 4.19
N LEU A 72 8.90 13.51 3.61
CA LEU A 72 7.74 14.10 4.29
C LEU A 72 6.52 13.24 3.99
N LEU A 73 6.02 12.53 5.00
CA LEU A 73 4.95 11.55 4.84
C LEU A 73 3.57 12.17 5.08
N GLY A 74 2.56 11.64 4.40
CA GLY A 74 1.16 11.95 4.66
C GLY A 74 0.55 10.94 5.63
N LEU A 75 -0.16 11.42 6.64
CA LEU A 75 -0.88 10.56 7.60
C LEU A 75 -2.28 11.13 7.84
N GLN A 76 -3.32 10.36 7.56
CA GLN A 76 -4.70 10.77 7.85
C GLN A 76 -5.16 10.15 9.16
N ARG A 77 -6.00 10.88 9.89
CA ARG A 77 -6.68 10.41 11.10
C ARG A 77 -8.18 10.51 10.90
N VAL A 78 -8.87 9.39 11.03
CA VAL A 78 -10.30 9.22 10.76
C VAL A 78 -11.00 8.80 12.05
N SER A 79 -12.16 9.39 12.31
CA SER A 79 -13.02 9.02 13.44
C SER A 79 -14.42 8.61 12.99
N SER A 80 -15.17 7.98 13.91
CA SER A 80 -16.59 7.66 13.72
C SER A 80 -17.41 8.89 13.29
N ARG A 81 -18.49 8.65 12.53
CA ARG A 81 -19.46 9.68 12.11
C ARG A 81 -20.07 10.49 13.26
N ILE A 82 -20.21 9.85 14.43
CA ILE A 82 -20.82 10.44 15.64
C ILE A 82 -19.75 11.05 16.56
N GLY A 83 -18.48 10.87 16.22
CA GLY A 83 -17.33 11.24 17.02
C GLY A 83 -16.84 12.66 16.81
N ASN A 84 -16.45 13.31 17.91
CA ASN A 84 -15.58 14.49 17.84
C ASN A 84 -14.12 14.04 17.95
N LEU A 85 -13.29 14.32 16.92
CA LEU A 85 -11.85 14.03 16.87
C LEU A 85 -11.05 14.58 18.07
N ARG A 86 -11.59 15.61 18.75
CA ARG A 86 -10.96 16.18 19.96
C ARG A 86 -11.36 15.47 21.26
N ALA A 87 -12.37 14.61 21.24
CA ALA A 87 -12.94 13.98 22.43
C ALA A 87 -12.86 12.44 22.44
N GLN A 88 -12.75 11.78 21.28
CA GLN A 88 -12.74 10.30 21.21
C GLN A 88 -11.35 9.70 21.49
N ARG A 89 -11.30 8.85 22.52
CA ARG A 89 -10.14 8.06 22.99
C ARG A 89 -10.22 6.61 22.50
N GLY A 90 -10.60 6.40 21.24
CA GLY A 90 -10.49 5.07 20.62
C GLY A 90 -9.05 4.57 20.69
N HIS A 91 -8.84 3.27 20.80
CA HIS A 91 -7.48 2.74 20.74
C HIS A 91 -6.91 2.99 19.34
N PRO A 92 -5.70 3.55 19.20
CA PRO A 92 -5.18 3.92 17.89
C PRO A 92 -4.83 2.69 17.04
N VAL A 93 -5.30 2.68 15.80
CA VAL A 93 -5.01 1.65 14.79
C VAL A 93 -4.34 2.30 13.60
N LEU A 94 -3.13 1.89 13.25
CA LEU A 94 -2.42 2.33 12.05
C LEU A 94 -2.64 1.34 10.89
N LEU A 95 -3.23 1.81 9.81
CA LEU A 95 -3.43 1.08 8.56
C LEU A 95 -2.28 1.36 7.59
N GLN A 96 -1.57 0.32 7.17
CA GLN A 96 -0.44 0.40 6.24
C GLN A 96 -0.72 -0.38 4.95
N HIS A 97 -0.80 0.36 3.83
CA HIS A 97 -1.06 -0.18 2.50
C HIS A 97 0.14 -0.95 1.90
N GLY A 98 -0.11 -1.64 0.78
CA GLY A 98 0.88 -2.36 -0.01
C GLY A 98 1.62 -1.51 -1.06
N LEU A 99 2.42 -2.14 -1.90
CA LEU A 99 3.19 -1.46 -2.96
C LEU A 99 2.21 -0.84 -3.98
N PHE A 100 2.60 0.20 -4.71
CA PHE A 100 1.77 0.89 -5.72
C PHE A 100 0.37 1.33 -5.24
N LEU A 101 0.15 1.39 -3.93
CA LEU A 101 -1.10 1.82 -3.31
C LEU A 101 -0.82 3.00 -2.41
N ALA A 102 -1.88 3.55 -1.86
CA ALA A 102 -1.75 4.45 -0.72
C ALA A 102 -2.93 4.30 0.25
N GLY A 103 -3.11 5.28 1.14
CA GLY A 103 -4.12 5.25 2.20
C GLY A 103 -5.57 5.16 1.72
N ASP A 104 -5.85 5.57 0.49
CA ASP A 104 -7.14 5.44 -0.18
C ASP A 104 -7.64 4.01 -0.29
N ALA A 105 -6.74 3.04 -0.45
CA ALA A 105 -7.09 1.63 -0.58
C ALA A 105 -8.00 1.10 0.54
N TRP A 106 -7.94 1.70 1.73
CA TRP A 106 -8.76 1.34 2.89
C TRP A 106 -10.18 1.90 2.87
N PHE A 107 -10.56 2.65 1.83
CA PHE A 107 -11.81 3.40 1.70
C PHE A 107 -12.42 3.33 0.29
N LEU A 108 -11.92 2.46 -0.59
CA LEU A 108 -12.38 2.39 -1.99
C LEU A 108 -13.71 1.67 -2.16
N ASP A 109 -14.16 0.88 -1.18
CA ASP A 109 -15.46 0.19 -1.23
C ASP A 109 -16.56 1.03 -0.55
N SER A 110 -17.70 0.41 -0.26
CA SER A 110 -18.75 1.02 0.57
C SER A 110 -18.30 1.17 2.03
N THR A 111 -19.05 1.93 2.82
CA THR A 111 -18.71 2.21 4.22
C THR A 111 -18.85 1.00 5.14
N ASP A 112 -19.67 0.03 4.74
CA ASP A 112 -19.87 -1.26 5.40
C ASP A 112 -18.93 -2.36 4.88
N GLN A 113 -18.13 -2.10 3.84
CA GLN A 113 -17.17 -3.04 3.28
C GLN A 113 -15.71 -2.59 3.45
N SER A 114 -15.43 -1.30 3.56
CA SER A 114 -14.04 -0.82 3.66
C SER A 114 -13.56 -0.84 5.11
N LEU A 115 -12.43 -1.49 5.37
CA LEU A 115 -11.88 -1.66 6.72
C LEU A 115 -11.69 -0.32 7.47
N GLY A 116 -11.25 0.73 6.78
CA GLY A 116 -11.02 2.04 7.40
C GLY A 116 -12.30 2.64 7.99
N PHE A 117 -13.44 2.49 7.30
CA PHE A 117 -14.74 2.94 7.79
C PHE A 117 -15.28 2.03 8.90
N ILE A 118 -15.15 0.72 8.74
CA ILE A 118 -15.62 -0.27 9.73
C ILE A 118 -14.89 -0.07 11.07
N LEU A 119 -13.57 0.12 11.07
CA LEU A 119 -12.82 0.38 12.31
C LEU A 119 -13.28 1.69 12.99
N ALA A 120 -13.51 2.74 12.20
CA ALA A 120 -14.00 4.01 12.74
C ALA A 120 -15.39 3.84 13.39
N ASP A 121 -16.28 3.07 12.77
CA ASP A 121 -17.61 2.79 13.32
C ASP A 121 -17.57 1.86 14.55
N HIS A 122 -16.55 1.01 14.67
CA HIS A 122 -16.25 0.23 15.88
C HIS A 122 -15.53 1.04 16.97
N GLY A 123 -15.35 2.35 16.78
CA GLY A 123 -14.84 3.26 17.81
C GLY A 123 -13.31 3.29 17.94
N PHE A 124 -12.57 2.73 16.99
CA PHE A 124 -11.11 2.87 16.93
C PHE A 124 -10.71 4.28 16.49
N ASP A 125 -9.54 4.73 16.94
CA ASP A 125 -8.90 5.95 16.42
C ASP A 125 -8.06 5.55 15.19
N VAL A 126 -8.61 5.73 13.99
CA VAL A 126 -8.03 5.17 12.77
C VAL A 126 -6.99 6.12 12.20
N TRP A 127 -5.77 5.65 12.05
CA TRP A 127 -4.66 6.34 11.41
C TRP A 127 -4.30 5.63 10.11
N VAL A 128 -4.10 6.39 9.03
CA VAL A 128 -3.90 5.86 7.68
C VAL A 128 -2.55 6.34 7.18
N GLY A 129 -1.58 5.43 7.11
CA GLY A 129 -0.21 5.72 6.70
C GLY A 129 -0.09 5.82 5.19
N ASN A 130 0.74 6.76 4.71
CA ASN A 130 1.18 6.83 3.31
C ASN A 130 2.69 6.86 3.26
N VAL A 131 3.27 5.95 2.48
CA VAL A 131 4.72 5.91 2.28
C VAL A 131 5.19 7.02 1.33
N ARG A 132 6.49 7.28 1.34
CA ARG A 132 7.15 8.19 0.38
C ARG A 132 6.81 7.84 -1.07
N GLY A 133 6.72 8.85 -1.93
CA GLY A 133 6.45 8.70 -3.37
C GLY A 133 4.98 8.50 -3.76
N THR A 134 4.09 8.21 -2.80
CA THR A 134 2.63 8.21 -3.04
C THR A 134 2.10 9.63 -3.21
N ARG A 135 0.96 9.79 -3.90
CA ARG A 135 0.35 11.11 -4.13
C ARG A 135 -0.13 11.80 -2.85
N TRP A 136 -0.29 11.04 -1.77
CA TRP A 136 -0.71 11.54 -0.47
C TRP A 136 0.45 11.95 0.44
N SER A 137 1.70 11.64 0.06
CA SER A 137 2.91 12.11 0.72
C SER A 137 3.43 13.41 0.08
N HIS A 138 4.30 14.13 0.77
CA HIS A 138 4.62 15.54 0.46
C HIS A 138 6.05 15.76 -0.04
N GLY A 139 6.67 14.72 -0.60
CA GLY A 139 8.00 14.79 -1.17
C GLY A 139 9.12 14.73 -0.13
N HIS A 140 10.12 15.58 -0.28
CA HIS A 140 11.37 15.54 0.50
C HIS A 140 11.84 16.94 0.86
N THR A 141 12.58 17.08 1.96
CA THR A 141 13.12 18.39 2.42
C THR A 141 14.14 19.03 1.48
N SER A 142 14.65 18.32 0.47
CA SER A 142 15.79 18.76 -0.35
C SER A 142 15.80 18.19 -1.76
N LEU A 143 15.28 16.98 -1.95
CA LEU A 143 15.20 16.31 -3.24
C LEU A 143 13.86 16.57 -3.92
N SER A 144 13.88 16.69 -5.24
CA SER A 144 12.70 16.76 -6.10
C SER A 144 12.34 15.37 -6.61
N GLU A 145 11.06 15.12 -6.93
CA GLU A 145 10.63 13.87 -7.59
C GLU A 145 11.32 13.64 -8.95
N LYS A 146 11.89 14.67 -9.56
CA LYS A 146 12.68 14.55 -10.79
C LYS A 146 14.10 14.04 -10.55
N ASP A 147 14.59 14.09 -9.31
CA ASP A 147 15.93 13.65 -8.97
C ASP A 147 15.96 12.13 -8.81
N LYS A 148 16.92 11.46 -9.44
CA LYS A 148 17.08 10.00 -9.31
C LYS A 148 17.24 9.54 -7.85
N ASP A 149 17.87 10.37 -7.02
CA ASP A 149 18.15 10.06 -5.62
C ASP A 149 16.88 10.12 -4.75
N PHE A 150 15.83 10.82 -5.20
CA PHE A 150 14.49 10.80 -4.57
C PHE A 150 13.83 9.41 -4.68
N TRP A 151 14.23 8.60 -5.66
CA TRP A 151 13.69 7.26 -5.88
C TRP A 151 14.67 6.15 -5.48
N ASP A 152 15.80 6.47 -4.83
CA ASP A 152 16.78 5.47 -4.37
C ASP A 152 16.40 4.83 -3.02
N TRP A 153 15.21 4.23 -2.96
CA TRP A 153 14.71 3.52 -1.78
C TRP A 153 14.00 2.22 -2.17
N SER A 154 13.81 1.31 -1.22
CA SER A 154 13.05 0.07 -1.33
C SER A 154 12.16 -0.11 -0.11
N TRP A 155 11.41 -1.21 -0.04
CA TRP A 155 10.63 -1.58 1.14
C TRP A 155 11.47 -1.64 2.44
N GLU A 156 12.79 -1.82 2.34
CA GLU A 156 13.70 -1.70 3.49
C GLU A 156 13.59 -0.31 4.13
N GLU A 157 13.78 0.76 3.35
CA GLU A 157 13.68 2.12 3.85
C GLU A 157 12.25 2.45 4.30
N LEU A 158 11.23 1.93 3.62
CA LEU A 158 9.84 2.13 4.06
C LEU A 158 9.58 1.49 5.44
N ALA A 159 10.11 0.29 5.69
CA ALA A 159 9.97 -0.38 6.98
C ALA A 159 10.77 0.34 8.08
N LEU A 160 12.03 0.66 7.78
CA LEU A 160 12.98 1.16 8.76
C LEU A 160 12.82 2.66 9.06
N TYR A 161 12.28 3.43 8.12
CA TYR A 161 12.08 4.87 8.26
C TYR A 161 10.62 5.25 8.24
N ASP A 162 9.85 4.89 7.20
CA ASP A 162 8.48 5.41 7.04
C ASP A 162 7.54 4.87 8.11
N LEU A 163 7.36 3.54 8.15
CA LEU A 163 6.48 2.89 9.11
C LEU A 163 6.96 3.12 10.54
N ALA A 164 8.28 3.03 10.77
CA ALA A 164 8.88 3.32 12.07
C ALA A 164 8.55 4.75 12.57
N GLU A 165 8.62 5.76 11.70
CA GLU A 165 8.31 7.14 12.06
C GLU A 165 6.79 7.37 12.23
N MET A 166 5.96 6.73 11.41
CA MET A 166 4.50 6.77 11.58
C MET A 166 4.08 6.15 12.91
N ILE A 167 4.59 4.96 13.26
CA ILE A 167 4.33 4.30 14.55
C ILE A 167 4.73 5.23 15.71
N ARG A 168 5.95 5.80 15.63
CA ARG A 168 6.47 6.72 16.64
C ARG A 168 5.59 7.96 16.78
N TYR A 169 5.20 8.57 15.66
CA TYR A 169 4.37 9.76 15.65
C TYR A 169 3.00 9.51 16.29
N VAL A 170 2.32 8.43 15.89
CA VAL A 170 1.00 8.06 16.44
C VAL A 170 1.12 7.75 17.94
N ASN A 171 2.12 6.97 18.35
CA ASN A 171 2.37 6.67 19.76
C ASN A 171 2.59 7.95 20.59
N LEU A 172 3.40 8.89 20.10
CA LEU A 172 3.65 10.17 20.78
C LEU A 172 2.42 11.07 20.82
N LYS A 173 1.60 11.09 19.76
CA LYS A 173 0.42 11.95 19.68
C LYS A 173 -0.76 11.43 20.48
N THR A 174 -0.92 10.12 20.58
CA THR A 174 -2.00 9.49 21.32
C THR A 174 -1.61 9.15 22.77
N ASN A 175 -0.30 9.13 23.06
CA ASN A 175 0.26 8.63 24.32
C ASN A 175 -0.25 7.21 24.66
N SER A 176 -0.45 6.39 23.63
CA SER A 176 -0.91 5.01 23.73
C SER A 176 -0.03 4.12 22.85
N LYS A 177 0.13 2.85 23.25
CA LYS A 177 0.55 1.85 22.27
C LYS A 177 -0.52 1.75 21.18
N ILE A 178 -0.10 1.24 20.03
CA ILE A 178 -0.94 1.26 18.83
C ILE A 178 -1.17 -0.16 18.31
N PHE A 179 -2.33 -0.39 17.71
CA PHE A 179 -2.54 -1.51 16.83
C PHE A 179 -1.99 -1.19 15.43
N VAL A 180 -1.43 -2.19 14.77
CA VAL A 180 -0.95 -2.06 13.38
C VAL A 180 -1.66 -3.07 12.51
N VAL A 181 -2.26 -2.61 11.41
CA VAL A 181 -2.77 -3.47 10.35
C VAL A 181 -1.89 -3.26 9.13
N GLY A 182 -1.22 -4.33 8.70
CA GLY A 182 -0.48 -4.34 7.44
C GLY A 182 -1.24 -5.18 6.42
N HIS A 183 -1.39 -4.66 5.21
CA HIS A 183 -1.93 -5.43 4.09
C HIS A 183 -0.94 -5.44 2.91
N SER A 184 -0.71 -6.62 2.37
CA SER A 184 -0.07 -6.80 1.06
C SER A 184 -1.18 -6.85 0.03
N GLN A 185 -1.43 -5.78 -0.74
CA GLN A 185 -2.55 -5.71 -1.72
C GLN A 185 -2.00 -5.52 -3.11
N VAL A 186 -2.42 -6.31 -4.10
CA VAL A 186 -2.07 -6.20 -5.54
C VAL A 186 -2.75 -5.03 -6.27
N CYS A 187 -2.02 -4.37 -7.18
CA CYS A 187 -2.43 -3.62 -8.38
C CYS A 187 -1.29 -2.70 -8.90
N SER A 188 -0.53 -3.08 -9.96
CA SER A 188 -0.16 -2.24 -11.16
C SER A 188 0.57 -2.95 -12.35
N LEU A 189 -0.07 -3.29 -13.48
CA LEU A 189 0.51 -4.06 -14.62
C LEU A 189 1.24 -2.98 -15.39
N LEU A 190 2.56 -3.02 -15.54
CA LEU A 190 3.13 -2.51 -16.79
C LEU A 190 4.59 -2.82 -17.03
N ALA A 191 5.35 -3.21 -16.02
CA ALA A 191 6.80 -3.23 -16.15
C ALA A 191 7.36 -4.35 -17.07
N ALA A 192 6.52 -5.12 -17.78
CA ALA A 192 6.95 -6.45 -18.17
C ALA A 192 6.64 -6.96 -19.57
N TYR A 193 5.70 -6.35 -20.29
CA TYR A 193 5.49 -6.66 -21.71
C TYR A 193 6.27 -5.71 -22.63
N LEU A 194 6.79 -4.61 -22.09
CA LEU A 194 7.59 -3.63 -22.81
C LEU A 194 8.95 -4.10 -23.30
N LEU A 195 9.38 -5.32 -22.95
CA LEU A 195 10.78 -5.72 -23.17
C LEU A 195 11.00 -6.89 -24.14
N LEU A 196 9.98 -7.49 -24.77
CA LEU A 196 10.14 -8.30 -26.00
C LEU A 196 8.77 -8.59 -26.67
N PRO A 197 8.59 -8.55 -28.02
CA PRO A 197 9.48 -8.05 -29.07
C PRO A 197 8.82 -7.10 -30.10
N VAL A 198 9.69 -6.44 -30.87
CA VAL A 198 9.48 -6.12 -32.29
C VAL A 198 8.73 -7.26 -32.99
N LEU A 199 7.46 -7.05 -33.39
CA LEU A 199 6.81 -7.57 -34.61
C LEU A 199 5.27 -7.40 -34.53
N THR A 200 4.74 -6.88 -35.64
CA THR A 200 3.36 -6.87 -36.16
C THR A 200 2.33 -5.86 -35.62
N CYS A 201 1.66 -5.25 -36.60
CA CYS A 201 0.69 -4.16 -36.52
C CYS A 201 -0.74 -4.66 -36.38
N GLY A 202 -1.57 -3.86 -35.69
CA GLY A 202 -2.83 -3.39 -36.29
C GLY A 202 -4.07 -3.40 -35.39
N PHE A 203 -4.70 -2.21 -35.31
CA PHE A 203 -6.12 -1.91 -35.01
C PHE A 203 -6.57 -1.57 -33.58
N GLY A 204 -6.98 -0.29 -33.40
CA GLY A 204 -8.28 0.16 -32.85
C GLY A 204 -8.54 0.09 -31.33
N PRO A 205 -8.72 1.24 -30.64
CA PRO A 205 -8.72 1.30 -29.17
C PRO A 205 -10.09 0.99 -28.56
N SER A 206 -10.12 0.16 -27.52
CA SER A 206 -11.19 0.16 -26.52
C SER A 206 -10.63 -0.33 -25.19
N ILE A 207 -10.22 0.64 -24.37
CA ILE A 207 -10.23 0.69 -22.89
C ILE A 207 -9.95 -0.66 -22.20
N LEU A 208 -8.86 -0.70 -21.40
CA LEU A 208 -8.83 -1.12 -19.97
C LEU A 208 -7.57 -1.96 -19.59
N TYR A 209 -7.02 -1.67 -18.39
CA TYR A 209 -6.34 -2.56 -17.40
C TYR A 209 -4.83 -2.46 -17.09
N ALA A 210 -4.54 -2.30 -15.78
CA ALA A 210 -3.21 -2.26 -15.14
C ALA A 210 -3.10 -3.05 -13.79
N TYR A 211 -2.57 -4.29 -13.69
CA TYR A 211 -2.15 -5.05 -12.44
C TYR A 211 -0.77 -5.82 -12.35
N LEU A 212 0.13 -5.52 -11.41
CA LEU A 212 1.29 -6.33 -10.98
C LEU A 212 1.62 -5.99 -9.52
N LEU A 213 1.82 -7.08 -8.78
CA LEU A 213 2.66 -7.30 -7.61
C LEU A 213 2.80 -6.24 -6.54
N ASN A 214 2.23 -6.54 -5.37
CA ASN A 214 2.39 -5.69 -4.21
C ASN A 214 2.39 -6.43 -2.88
N LEU A 215 3.53 -6.41 -2.21
CA LEU A 215 3.83 -7.32 -1.10
C LEU A 215 4.28 -6.55 0.16
N GLN A 216 3.93 -5.27 0.24
CA GLN A 216 4.71 -4.29 1.00
C GLN A 216 4.21 -4.01 2.42
N GLY A 217 2.90 -4.04 2.69
CA GLY A 217 2.40 -3.66 4.01
C GLY A 217 2.85 -4.64 5.11
N THR A 218 2.70 -5.94 4.89
CA THR A 218 3.07 -6.95 5.91
C THR A 218 4.58 -7.14 6.04
N ILE A 219 5.33 -7.09 4.93
CA ILE A 219 6.80 -7.20 4.97
C ILE A 219 7.41 -6.02 5.71
N MET A 220 6.86 -4.81 5.51
CA MET A 220 7.26 -3.62 6.26
C MET A 220 6.98 -3.79 7.75
N SER A 221 5.79 -4.26 8.12
CA SER A 221 5.45 -4.51 9.53
C SER A 221 6.41 -5.52 10.16
N LEU A 222 6.62 -6.69 9.54
CA LEU A 222 7.53 -7.72 10.06
C LEU A 222 8.96 -7.18 10.20
N ALA A 223 9.49 -6.48 9.21
CA ALA A 223 10.81 -5.86 9.28
C ALA A 223 10.89 -4.78 10.37
N ALA A 224 9.88 -3.91 10.48
CA ALA A 224 9.82 -2.87 11.50
C ALA A 224 9.76 -3.45 12.92
N PHE A 225 9.03 -4.56 13.12
CA PHE A 225 8.92 -5.22 14.43
C PHE A 225 10.20 -5.91 14.89
N THR A 226 11.17 -6.15 14.00
CA THR A 226 12.52 -6.58 14.41
C THR A 226 13.32 -5.48 15.13
N GLN A 227 12.85 -4.22 15.09
CA GLN A 227 13.46 -3.09 15.78
C GLN A 227 12.89 -2.94 17.21
N PRO A 228 13.70 -3.13 18.27
CA PRO A 228 13.21 -3.10 19.65
C PRO A 228 12.58 -1.77 20.08
N ASP A 229 13.05 -0.65 19.53
CA ASP A 229 12.53 0.69 19.83
C ASP A 229 11.17 0.96 19.18
N ILE A 230 10.84 0.27 18.10
CA ILE A 230 9.55 0.37 17.41
C ILE A 230 8.54 -0.60 18.01
N VAL A 231 8.92 -1.87 18.17
CA VAL A 231 7.98 -2.92 18.61
C VAL A 231 7.40 -2.66 20.00
N LYS A 232 8.12 -1.96 20.89
CA LYS A 232 7.61 -1.57 22.21
C LYS A 232 6.42 -0.60 22.17
N MET A 233 6.23 0.10 21.05
CA MET A 233 5.12 1.04 20.81
C MET A 233 3.89 0.34 20.21
N VAL A 234 4.02 -0.93 19.81
CA VAL A 234 2.95 -1.73 19.20
C VAL A 234 2.31 -2.59 20.29
N GLU A 235 0.98 -2.54 20.39
CA GLU A 235 0.20 -3.33 21.34
C GLU A 235 -0.13 -4.72 20.77
N ALA A 236 -0.60 -4.75 19.53
CA ALA A 236 -0.86 -5.96 18.74
C ALA A 236 -0.82 -5.62 17.26
N ALA A 237 -0.61 -6.62 16.39
CA ALA A 237 -0.63 -6.41 14.95
C ALA A 237 -1.47 -7.46 14.22
N ALA A 238 -2.18 -7.03 13.17
CA ALA A 238 -2.89 -7.86 12.23
C ALA A 238 -2.22 -7.77 10.86
N LEU A 239 -1.90 -8.92 10.26
CA LEU A 239 -1.23 -9.01 8.97
C LEU A 239 -2.15 -9.74 8.00
N LEU A 240 -2.66 -8.99 7.01
CA LEU A 240 -3.50 -9.49 5.93
C LEU A 240 -2.60 -9.87 4.75
N CYS A 241 -2.62 -11.14 4.36
CA CYS A 241 -1.70 -11.74 3.40
C CYS A 241 -0.22 -11.59 3.82
N PRO A 242 0.21 -12.23 4.94
CA PRO A 242 1.54 -12.07 5.49
C PRO A 242 2.63 -12.60 4.55
N ILE A 243 3.50 -11.69 4.12
CA ILE A 243 4.67 -11.98 3.28
C ILE A 243 5.95 -11.57 3.99
N SER A 244 6.85 -12.53 4.16
CA SER A 244 8.28 -12.31 4.39
C SER A 244 9.15 -13.10 3.41
N TYR A 245 8.65 -14.24 2.96
CA TYR A 245 9.25 -15.10 1.93
C TYR A 245 8.38 -15.12 0.68
N LEU A 246 9.01 -15.31 -0.47
CA LEU A 246 8.37 -15.32 -1.80
C LEU A 246 8.96 -16.41 -2.70
N GLU A 247 9.43 -17.48 -2.08
CA GLU A 247 10.11 -18.58 -2.76
C GLU A 247 9.10 -19.51 -3.46
N HIS A 248 7.90 -19.64 -2.91
CA HIS A 248 6.89 -20.61 -3.34
C HIS A 248 5.68 -19.96 -4.01
N ILE A 249 5.78 -18.68 -4.39
CA ILE A 249 4.68 -17.97 -5.07
C ILE A 249 4.24 -18.72 -6.34
N SER A 250 2.94 -18.79 -6.57
CA SER A 250 2.35 -19.47 -7.73
C SER A 250 1.90 -18.51 -8.84
N ALA A 251 2.13 -17.21 -8.65
CA ALA A 251 1.81 -16.15 -9.60
C ALA A 251 2.63 -16.29 -10.89
N ARG A 252 2.08 -16.97 -11.91
CA ARG A 252 2.78 -17.36 -13.13
C ARG A 252 3.37 -16.17 -13.89
N PHE A 253 2.60 -15.09 -13.98
CA PHE A 253 3.03 -13.88 -14.68
C PHE A 253 4.23 -13.25 -13.98
N VAL A 254 4.19 -13.19 -12.65
CA VAL A 254 5.28 -12.68 -11.80
C VAL A 254 6.56 -13.47 -12.02
N LEU A 255 6.47 -14.80 -11.91
CA LEU A 255 7.62 -15.69 -12.08
C LEU A 255 8.27 -15.52 -13.46
N ARG A 256 7.45 -15.34 -14.51
CA ARG A 256 7.96 -15.06 -15.86
C ARG A 256 8.78 -13.78 -15.89
N ILE A 257 8.27 -12.71 -15.31
CA ILE A 257 8.92 -11.40 -15.32
C ILE A 257 10.22 -11.40 -14.50
N VAL A 258 10.20 -12.08 -13.36
CA VAL A 258 11.39 -12.29 -12.52
C VAL A 258 12.45 -13.10 -13.28
N SER A 259 12.04 -14.15 -14.00
CA SER A 259 12.96 -14.99 -14.80
C SER A 259 13.63 -14.21 -15.94
N LEU A 260 12.91 -13.24 -16.52
CA LEU A 260 13.41 -12.35 -17.57
C LEU A 260 14.29 -11.21 -17.02
N HIS A 261 14.45 -11.09 -15.70
CA HIS A 261 15.27 -10.05 -15.05
C HIS A 261 14.86 -8.61 -15.43
N LEU A 262 13.57 -8.38 -15.72
CA LEU A 262 13.10 -7.08 -16.24
C LEU A 262 13.29 -5.95 -15.23
N ASP A 263 13.26 -6.26 -13.93
CA ASP A 263 13.63 -5.32 -12.88
C ASP A 263 15.05 -4.77 -13.04
N GLN A 264 16.01 -5.61 -13.44
CA GLN A 264 17.38 -5.19 -13.68
C GLN A 264 17.50 -4.36 -14.95
N VAL A 265 16.73 -4.70 -16.00
CA VAL A 265 16.66 -3.92 -17.24
C VAL A 265 16.12 -2.52 -16.96
N ILE A 266 15.01 -2.40 -16.23
CA ILE A 266 14.41 -1.11 -15.85
C ILE A 266 15.40 -0.24 -15.09
N VAL A 267 16.09 -0.81 -14.09
CA VAL A 267 17.12 -0.09 -13.33
C VAL A 267 18.30 0.29 -14.24
N ALA A 268 18.72 -0.57 -15.17
CA ALA A 268 19.81 -0.30 -16.11
C ALA A 268 19.46 0.78 -17.14
N MET A 269 18.19 0.91 -17.52
CA MET A 269 17.68 1.97 -18.38
C MET A 269 17.59 3.34 -17.68
N GLY A 270 17.92 3.42 -16.39
CA GLY A 270 17.84 4.66 -15.62
C GLY A 270 16.41 5.07 -15.27
N ILE A 271 15.45 4.15 -15.36
CA ILE A 271 14.08 4.40 -14.91
C ILE A 271 14.09 4.26 -13.39
N HIS A 272 13.94 5.37 -12.69
CA HIS A 272 13.95 5.40 -11.23
C HIS A 272 12.55 5.44 -10.61
N GLN A 273 11.61 6.12 -11.28
CA GLN A 273 10.20 6.17 -10.91
C GLN A 273 9.39 5.21 -11.79
N LEU A 274 8.56 4.39 -11.15
CA LEU A 274 7.52 3.61 -11.79
C LEU A 274 6.18 4.30 -11.54
N ASN A 275 5.70 5.05 -12.53
CA ASN A 275 4.40 5.71 -12.50
C ASN A 275 3.57 5.28 -13.72
N PHE A 276 2.64 4.36 -13.47
CA PHE A 276 1.82 3.75 -14.52
C PHE A 276 0.63 4.61 -14.97
N LYS A 277 0.33 5.72 -14.28
CA LYS A 277 -0.71 6.69 -14.69
C LYS A 277 -0.16 7.85 -15.54
N SER A 278 1.14 7.87 -15.84
CA SER A 278 1.73 8.87 -16.74
C SER A 278 1.28 8.65 -18.19
N ASP A 279 1.29 9.68 -19.04
CA ASP A 279 0.89 9.57 -20.46
C ASP A 279 1.61 8.43 -21.20
N VAL A 280 2.90 8.23 -20.87
CA VAL A 280 3.71 7.12 -21.39
C VAL A 280 3.25 5.79 -20.79
N GLY A 281 2.96 5.74 -19.49
CA GLY A 281 2.41 4.56 -18.83
C GLY A 281 1.04 4.15 -19.40
N THR A 282 0.13 5.10 -19.62
CA THR A 282 -1.21 4.83 -20.15
C THR A 282 -1.19 4.42 -21.62
N TYR A 283 -0.34 5.04 -22.45
CA TYR A 283 -0.18 4.63 -23.85
C TYR A 283 0.31 3.18 -23.99
N ILE A 284 1.22 2.78 -23.10
CA ILE A 284 1.76 1.43 -23.07
C ILE A 284 0.71 0.45 -22.53
N LEU A 285 -0.09 0.85 -21.53
CA LEU A 285 -1.18 0.06 -20.97
C LEU A 285 -2.19 -0.33 -22.04
N ASP A 286 -2.64 0.65 -22.81
CA ASP A 286 -3.62 0.48 -23.88
C ASP A 286 -3.11 -0.45 -24.99
N SER A 287 -1.80 -0.43 -25.28
CA SER A 287 -1.21 -1.23 -26.36
C SER A 287 -1.08 -2.74 -26.05
N ILE A 288 -1.22 -3.15 -24.78
CA ILE A 288 -0.94 -4.53 -24.33
C ILE A 288 -2.23 -5.36 -24.14
N CYS A 289 -3.34 -4.71 -23.76
CA CYS A 289 -4.59 -5.41 -23.46
C CYS A 289 -5.42 -5.76 -24.72
N ASP A 290 -5.01 -5.28 -25.90
CA ASP A 290 -5.73 -5.47 -27.16
C ASP A 290 -5.45 -6.83 -27.86
N GLU A 291 -4.41 -7.59 -27.49
CA GLU A 291 -4.00 -8.79 -28.25
C GLU A 291 -3.84 -10.08 -27.41
N HIS A 292 -4.94 -10.67 -26.91
CA HIS A 292 -5.05 -12.09 -26.47
C HIS A 292 -5.04 -12.41 -24.95
N LEU A 293 -5.29 -11.44 -24.05
CA LEU A 293 -5.41 -11.72 -22.61
C LEU A 293 -6.70 -11.14 -22.03
N ASP A 294 -7.61 -12.00 -21.56
CA ASP A 294 -8.71 -11.56 -20.70
C ASP A 294 -8.10 -11.01 -19.40
N CYS A 295 -8.48 -9.79 -19.03
CA CYS A 295 -7.91 -9.13 -17.88
C CYS A 295 -8.32 -9.77 -16.54
N ASN A 296 -9.44 -10.52 -16.51
CA ASN A 296 -9.77 -11.38 -15.37
C ASN A 296 -8.78 -12.54 -15.24
N ASP A 297 -8.34 -13.14 -16.36
CA ASP A 297 -7.32 -14.19 -16.38
C ASP A 297 -5.96 -13.62 -15.95
N LEU A 298 -5.65 -12.37 -16.33
CA LEU A 298 -4.42 -11.69 -15.95
C LEU A 298 -4.38 -11.32 -14.47
N LEU A 299 -5.48 -10.78 -13.92
CA LEU A 299 -5.64 -10.52 -12.49
C LEU A 299 -5.48 -11.82 -11.68
N THR A 300 -6.13 -12.89 -12.13
CA THR A 300 -6.04 -14.23 -11.53
C THR A 300 -4.62 -14.79 -11.60
N SER A 301 -3.88 -14.53 -12.68
CA SER A 301 -2.49 -15.00 -12.84
C SER A 301 -1.48 -14.39 -11.86
N ILE A 302 -1.88 -13.32 -11.16
CA ILE A 302 -1.04 -12.58 -10.22
C ILE A 302 -1.52 -12.74 -8.79
N THR A 303 -2.82 -12.55 -8.58
CA THR A 303 -3.45 -12.55 -7.25
C THR A 303 -3.88 -13.95 -6.82
N GLY A 304 -3.96 -14.86 -7.78
CA GLY A 304 -4.67 -16.12 -7.66
C GLY A 304 -6.17 -15.94 -7.84
N LYS A 305 -6.93 -17.03 -7.71
CA LYS A 305 -8.37 -17.01 -7.99
C LYS A 305 -9.10 -16.34 -6.82
N ASN A 306 -9.60 -15.12 -7.04
CA ASN A 306 -10.42 -14.42 -6.06
C ASN A 306 -11.88 -14.91 -6.14
N CYS A 307 -12.48 -15.22 -4.99
CA CYS A 307 -13.86 -15.73 -4.95
C CYS A 307 -14.91 -14.62 -5.00
N CYS A 308 -14.57 -13.46 -4.45
CA CYS A 308 -15.53 -12.55 -3.84
C CYS A 308 -15.24 -11.08 -4.16
N PHE A 309 -14.37 -10.83 -5.14
CA PHE A 309 -13.99 -9.52 -5.63
C PHE A 309 -15.06 -8.89 -6.54
N ASN A 310 -15.34 -7.60 -6.34
CA ASN A 310 -16.32 -6.85 -7.12
C ASN A 310 -15.75 -6.32 -8.45
N ASN A 311 -15.84 -7.13 -9.50
CA ASN A 311 -15.37 -6.76 -10.84
C ASN A 311 -16.04 -5.48 -11.41
N SER A 312 -17.26 -5.16 -11.00
CA SER A 312 -17.98 -3.98 -11.51
C SER A 312 -17.45 -2.65 -10.97
N ARG A 313 -16.60 -2.67 -9.94
CA ARG A 313 -16.03 -1.48 -9.31
C ARG A 313 -14.60 -1.17 -9.75
N VAL A 314 -14.04 -1.98 -10.64
CA VAL A 314 -12.65 -1.86 -11.09
C VAL A 314 -12.32 -0.48 -11.67
N ASP A 315 -13.20 0.09 -12.49
CA ASP A 315 -12.99 1.44 -13.06
C ASP A 315 -12.83 2.50 -11.97
N PHE A 316 -13.59 2.39 -10.89
CA PHE A 316 -13.48 3.28 -9.74
C PHE A 316 -12.14 3.09 -9.00
N TYR A 317 -11.69 1.84 -8.82
CA TYR A 317 -10.37 1.59 -8.23
C TYR A 317 -9.26 2.22 -9.06
N LEU A 318 -9.33 2.13 -10.40
CA LEU A 318 -8.38 2.70 -11.34
C LEU A 318 -8.37 4.24 -11.39
N GLU A 319 -9.37 4.93 -10.80
CA GLU A 319 -9.30 6.39 -10.62
C GLU A 319 -8.28 6.76 -9.53
N TYR A 320 -8.18 5.92 -8.50
CA TYR A 320 -7.35 6.16 -7.32
C TYR A 320 -5.99 5.49 -7.44
N GLU A 321 -6.02 4.25 -7.90
CA GLU A 321 -4.88 3.38 -8.07
C GLU A 321 -4.42 3.35 -9.54
N PRO A 322 -3.18 2.98 -9.83
CA PRO A 322 -2.10 2.82 -8.86
C PRO A 322 -1.32 4.11 -8.54
N HIS A 323 -0.64 4.10 -7.39
CA HIS A 323 0.32 5.14 -6.99
C HIS A 323 1.73 4.84 -7.49
N PRO A 324 2.63 5.84 -7.61
CA PRO A 324 4.02 5.61 -7.99
C PRO A 324 4.83 4.83 -6.95
N SER A 325 5.88 4.12 -7.41
CA SER A 325 6.93 3.54 -6.55
C SER A 325 8.29 3.66 -7.21
N SER A 326 9.38 3.42 -6.47
CA SER A 326 10.71 3.32 -7.07
C SER A 326 10.96 1.98 -7.78
N SER A 327 11.78 2.02 -8.83
CA SER A 327 12.27 0.81 -9.50
C SER A 327 13.17 -0.04 -8.61
N LYS A 328 13.91 0.59 -7.68
CA LYS A 328 14.73 -0.11 -6.68
C LYS A 328 13.87 -0.96 -5.75
N ASN A 329 12.68 -0.49 -5.40
CA ASN A 329 11.73 -1.26 -4.60
C ASN A 329 11.25 -2.52 -5.33
N LEU A 330 10.88 -2.41 -6.61
CA LEU A 330 10.51 -3.56 -7.44
C LEU A 330 11.69 -4.54 -7.59
N ASN A 331 12.90 -4.03 -7.86
CA ASN A 331 14.11 -4.85 -7.91
C ASN A 331 14.35 -5.62 -6.61
N HIS A 332 14.12 -4.98 -5.46
CA HIS A 332 14.29 -5.63 -4.16
C HIS A 332 13.34 -6.83 -4.01
N LEU A 333 12.06 -6.67 -4.32
CA LEU A 333 11.10 -7.77 -4.27
C LEU A 333 11.50 -8.93 -5.18
N PHE A 334 12.01 -8.63 -6.38
CA PHE A 334 12.48 -9.66 -7.29
C PHE A 334 13.77 -10.35 -6.80
N GLN A 335 14.65 -9.63 -6.10
CA GLN A 335 15.78 -10.26 -5.43
C GLN A 335 15.31 -11.27 -4.38
N MET A 336 14.24 -10.96 -3.64
CA MET A 336 13.66 -11.88 -2.67
C MET A 336 13.09 -13.13 -3.35
N ILE A 337 12.32 -12.97 -4.43
CA ILE A 337 11.77 -14.10 -5.20
C ILE A 337 12.90 -15.00 -5.73
N ARG A 338 13.95 -14.41 -6.32
CA ARG A 338 15.08 -15.18 -6.86
C ARG A 338 15.93 -15.88 -5.79
N LYS A 339 16.03 -15.32 -4.59
CA LYS A 339 16.93 -15.81 -3.54
C LYS A 339 16.23 -16.61 -2.44
N GLY A 340 14.90 -16.51 -2.33
CA GLY A 340 14.14 -17.06 -1.22
C GLY A 340 14.54 -16.45 0.13
N THR A 341 14.92 -15.17 0.16
CA THR A 341 15.43 -14.53 1.39
C THR A 341 14.61 -13.34 1.85
N PHE A 342 14.32 -13.29 3.14
CA PHE A 342 13.90 -12.07 3.83
C PHE A 342 15.13 -11.28 4.30
N ALA A 343 15.63 -10.38 3.45
CA ALA A 343 16.90 -9.68 3.67
C ALA A 343 16.86 -8.24 3.18
N LYS A 344 17.88 -7.47 3.58
CA LYS A 344 18.14 -6.13 3.07
C LYS A 344 18.46 -6.12 1.58
N TYR A 345 18.41 -4.94 0.96
CA TYR A 345 18.64 -4.81 -0.48
C TYR A 345 20.03 -5.29 -0.87
N ASP A 346 20.14 -6.16 -1.87
CA ASP A 346 21.41 -6.61 -2.39
C ASP A 346 21.93 -5.64 -3.46
N TYR A 347 23.00 -4.91 -3.14
CA TYR A 347 23.65 -3.99 -4.06
C TYR A 347 24.72 -4.66 -4.95
N GLY A 348 24.92 -5.96 -4.80
CA GLY A 348 26.06 -6.71 -5.32
C GLY A 348 27.24 -6.71 -4.34
N MET A 349 28.11 -7.71 -4.48
CA MET A 349 29.19 -8.06 -3.55
C MET A 349 29.98 -6.87 -2.99
N TRP A 350 30.53 -6.01 -3.87
CA TRP A 350 31.37 -4.89 -3.47
C TRP A 350 30.60 -3.75 -2.80
N LYS A 351 29.39 -3.45 -3.29
CA LYS A 351 28.55 -2.41 -2.70
C LYS A 351 27.95 -2.87 -1.37
N ASN A 352 27.66 -4.16 -1.21
CA ASN A 352 27.28 -4.74 0.07
C ASN A 352 28.42 -4.66 1.08
N LEU A 353 29.66 -4.96 0.69
CA LEU A 353 30.81 -4.81 1.57
C LEU A 353 30.96 -3.36 2.04
N LYS A 354 30.79 -2.39 1.13
CA LYS A 354 30.83 -0.96 1.46
C LYS A 354 29.66 -0.51 2.36
N LYS A 355 28.43 -0.98 2.11
CA LYS A 355 27.22 -0.51 2.79
C LYS A 355 26.92 -1.27 4.10
N TYR A 356 27.18 -2.56 4.13
CA TYR A 356 26.84 -3.45 5.24
C TYR A 356 28.07 -4.02 5.97
N GLY A 357 29.28 -3.86 5.42
CA GLY A 357 30.48 -4.52 5.97
C GLY A 357 30.56 -6.02 5.68
N GLN A 358 29.67 -6.56 4.85
CA GLN A 358 29.60 -7.99 4.51
C GLN A 358 29.21 -8.19 3.03
N LEU A 359 29.63 -9.30 2.42
CA LEU A 359 29.43 -9.56 0.97
C LEU A 359 27.97 -9.82 0.59
N LYS A 360 27.18 -10.37 1.51
CA LYS A 360 25.75 -10.65 1.34
C LYS A 360 24.93 -9.67 2.17
N PRO A 361 23.72 -9.26 1.76
CA PRO A 361 22.88 -8.41 2.58
C PRO A 361 22.51 -9.10 3.91
N PRO A 362 22.47 -8.37 5.04
CA PRO A 362 21.96 -8.90 6.30
C PRO A 362 20.50 -9.35 6.17
N LYS A 363 20.15 -10.47 6.82
CA LYS A 363 18.77 -10.96 6.89
C LYS A 363 17.98 -10.21 7.97
N PHE A 364 16.67 -10.09 7.77
CA PHE A 364 15.77 -9.69 8.84
C PHE A 364 15.44 -10.93 9.68
N ASP A 365 15.84 -10.89 10.95
CA ASP A 365 15.71 -12.01 11.87
C ASP A 365 14.36 -11.94 12.60
N LEU A 366 13.38 -12.72 12.12
CA LEU A 366 12.03 -12.79 12.70
C LEU A 366 12.05 -13.28 14.15
N SER A 367 13.09 -13.98 14.59
CA SER A 367 13.22 -14.37 15.99
C SER A 367 13.42 -13.17 16.92
N ARG A 368 13.76 -11.98 16.39
CA ARG A 368 13.84 -10.74 17.19
C ARG A 368 12.47 -10.15 17.52
N ILE A 369 11.41 -10.58 16.84
CA ILE A 369 10.05 -10.18 17.19
C ILE A 369 9.71 -10.84 18.53
N PRO A 370 9.41 -10.06 19.58
CA PRO A 370 9.26 -10.59 20.93
C PRO A 370 7.99 -11.45 21.04
N LYS A 371 8.07 -12.52 21.83
CA LYS A 371 6.92 -13.38 22.14
C LYS A 371 5.71 -12.65 22.71
N SER A 372 5.97 -11.51 23.35
CA SER A 372 4.95 -10.66 23.96
C SER A 372 4.14 -9.84 22.97
N LEU A 373 4.57 -9.72 21.69
CA LEU A 373 3.79 -9.04 20.67
C LEU A 373 2.71 -10.00 20.13
N PRO A 374 1.42 -9.75 20.42
CA PRO A 374 0.33 -10.54 19.86
C PRO A 374 0.22 -10.27 18.35
N LEU A 375 0.14 -11.35 17.58
CA LEU A 375 0.00 -11.30 16.13
C LEU A 375 -1.28 -12.01 15.72
N TRP A 376 -1.98 -11.42 14.76
CA TRP A 376 -3.06 -12.03 14.01
C TRP A 376 -2.66 -12.08 12.53
N MET A 377 -2.92 -13.19 11.84
CA MET A 377 -2.55 -13.38 10.44
C MET A 377 -3.70 -14.00 9.66
N GLY A 378 -4.14 -13.31 8.61
CA GLY A 378 -5.13 -13.81 7.64
C GLY A 378 -4.47 -14.18 6.32
N TYR A 379 -4.67 -15.39 5.82
CA TYR A 379 -4.12 -15.83 4.53
C TYR A 379 -5.05 -16.80 3.79
N GLY A 380 -4.94 -16.80 2.46
CA GLY A 380 -5.85 -17.52 1.57
C GLY A 380 -5.23 -18.77 0.95
N GLY A 381 -6.05 -19.78 0.63
CA GLY A 381 -5.59 -20.97 -0.09
C GLY A 381 -5.36 -20.73 -1.58
N ASN A 382 -6.09 -19.78 -2.18
CA ASN A 382 -5.92 -19.36 -3.56
C ASN A 382 -4.96 -18.18 -3.72
N ASP A 383 -4.32 -17.71 -2.64
CA ASP A 383 -3.39 -16.58 -2.70
C ASP A 383 -2.10 -16.97 -3.44
N ALA A 384 -1.91 -16.39 -4.63
CA ALA A 384 -0.75 -16.73 -5.46
C ALA A 384 0.56 -16.04 -5.04
N LEU A 385 0.51 -15.16 -4.02
CA LEU A 385 1.62 -14.34 -3.56
C LEU A 385 2.00 -14.62 -2.10
N ALA A 386 1.04 -14.63 -1.19
CA ALA A 386 1.24 -15.09 0.19
C ALA A 386 1.00 -16.61 0.26
N ASP A 387 1.83 -17.37 -0.46
CA ASP A 387 1.70 -18.82 -0.56
C ASP A 387 1.72 -19.48 0.82
N VAL A 388 0.90 -20.52 0.99
CA VAL A 388 0.76 -21.24 2.27
C VAL A 388 2.12 -21.76 2.77
N THR A 389 3.01 -22.22 1.88
CA THR A 389 4.35 -22.70 2.25
C THR A 389 5.22 -21.59 2.82
N ASP A 390 5.19 -20.41 2.21
CA ASP A 390 5.94 -19.23 2.66
C ASP A 390 5.37 -18.67 3.98
N VAL A 391 4.04 -18.71 4.16
CA VAL A 391 3.40 -18.37 5.44
C VAL A 391 3.83 -19.38 6.52
N GLN A 392 3.83 -20.68 6.25
CA GLN A 392 4.30 -21.70 7.20
C GLN A 392 5.79 -21.53 7.53
N HIS A 393 6.61 -21.10 6.58
CA HIS A 393 8.01 -20.76 6.84
C HIS A 393 8.10 -19.58 7.83
N THR A 394 7.36 -18.51 7.58
CA THR A 394 7.26 -17.34 8.47
C THR A 394 6.87 -17.75 9.90
N LEU A 395 5.85 -18.60 10.05
CA LEU A 395 5.38 -19.08 11.35
C LEU A 395 6.41 -19.89 12.13
N LYS A 396 7.32 -20.60 11.45
CA LYS A 396 8.39 -21.37 12.09
C LYS A 396 9.50 -20.49 12.65
N GLU A 397 9.74 -19.32 12.08
CA GLU A 397 10.80 -18.40 12.54
C GLU A 397 10.32 -17.47 13.65
N LEU A 398 9.00 -17.23 13.76
CA LEU A 398 8.42 -16.44 14.83
C LEU A 398 8.55 -17.14 16.18
N GLN A 399 8.87 -16.36 17.21
CA GLN A 399 8.91 -16.88 18.57
C GLN A 399 7.51 -17.04 19.20
N SER A 400 6.54 -16.23 18.77
CA SER A 400 5.13 -16.30 19.20
C SER A 400 4.31 -17.19 18.27
N LYS A 401 3.14 -17.62 18.75
CA LYS A 401 2.13 -18.30 17.92
C LYS A 401 1.02 -17.29 17.58
N PRO A 402 0.95 -16.79 16.34
CA PRO A 402 -0.12 -15.88 15.92
C PRO A 402 -1.51 -16.55 15.97
N LYS A 403 -2.56 -15.75 16.16
CA LYS A 403 -3.94 -16.16 15.86
C LYS A 403 -4.11 -16.20 14.35
N LEU A 404 -4.51 -17.33 13.79
CA LEU A 404 -4.59 -17.54 12.34
C LEU A 404 -6.04 -17.52 11.86
N LEU A 405 -6.27 -16.88 10.72
CA LEU A 405 -7.45 -17.02 9.90
C LEU A 405 -7.01 -17.59 8.55
N TYR A 406 -7.55 -18.75 8.17
CA TYR A 406 -7.29 -19.37 6.88
C TYR A 406 -8.60 -19.46 6.09
N LEU A 407 -8.59 -18.93 4.87
CA LEU A 407 -9.74 -18.95 3.97
C LEU A 407 -9.33 -19.63 2.66
N GLU A 408 -9.70 -20.90 2.50
CA GLU A 408 -9.26 -21.75 1.38
C GLU A 408 -9.52 -21.11 0.00
N ASN A 409 -10.67 -20.46 -0.18
CA ASN A 409 -11.06 -19.89 -1.47
C ASN A 409 -10.62 -18.44 -1.70
N TYR A 410 -9.99 -17.79 -0.72
CA TYR A 410 -9.58 -16.39 -0.85
C TYR A 410 -8.29 -16.28 -1.66
N GLY A 411 -8.29 -15.37 -2.64
CA GLY A 411 -7.09 -14.88 -3.30
C GLY A 411 -6.52 -13.65 -2.58
N HIS A 412 -5.42 -13.09 -3.11
CA HIS A 412 -4.71 -11.99 -2.46
C HIS A 412 -5.54 -10.70 -2.33
N LEU A 413 -6.48 -10.45 -3.24
CA LEU A 413 -7.30 -9.23 -3.23
C LEU A 413 -8.51 -9.33 -2.30
N ASP A 414 -9.01 -10.54 -2.06
CA ASP A 414 -10.21 -10.74 -1.26
C ASP A 414 -10.03 -10.23 0.19
N PHE A 415 -8.81 -10.22 0.73
CA PHE A 415 -8.54 -9.71 2.08
C PHE A 415 -8.70 -8.19 2.25
N LEU A 416 -8.86 -7.44 1.15
CA LEU A 416 -9.15 -6.02 1.18
C LEU A 416 -10.45 -5.64 0.46
N LEU A 417 -10.69 -6.21 -0.73
CA LEU A 417 -11.73 -5.77 -1.67
C LEU A 417 -12.83 -6.84 -1.88
N SER A 418 -12.91 -7.83 -0.98
CA SER A 418 -14.01 -8.79 -0.98
C SER A 418 -15.29 -8.12 -0.51
N VAL A 419 -16.38 -8.36 -1.23
CA VAL A 419 -17.72 -7.92 -0.79
C VAL A 419 -18.18 -8.59 0.50
N LYS A 420 -17.53 -9.69 0.90
CA LYS A 420 -17.74 -10.44 2.15
C LYS A 420 -16.64 -10.20 3.19
N GLY A 421 -15.66 -9.34 2.89
CA GLY A 421 -14.46 -9.17 3.72
C GLY A 421 -14.75 -8.74 5.15
N LYS A 422 -15.86 -8.02 5.40
CA LYS A 422 -16.30 -7.67 6.75
C LYS A 422 -16.50 -8.90 7.64
N GLU A 423 -17.40 -9.80 7.23
CA GLU A 423 -17.78 -10.98 8.02
C GLU A 423 -16.65 -12.01 8.05
N ASP A 424 -16.02 -12.25 6.89
CA ASP A 424 -15.03 -13.32 6.74
C ASP A 424 -13.69 -12.96 7.40
N VAL A 425 -13.31 -11.67 7.44
CA VAL A 425 -11.97 -11.21 7.81
C VAL A 425 -12.02 -10.17 8.93
N PHE A 426 -12.66 -9.03 8.69
CA PHE A 426 -12.50 -7.84 9.54
C PHE A 426 -13.11 -8.01 10.93
N ASP A 427 -14.26 -8.67 11.06
CA ASP A 427 -14.91 -8.90 12.34
C ASP A 427 -14.00 -9.73 13.28
N THR A 428 -13.39 -10.81 12.76
CA THR A 428 -12.48 -11.66 13.56
C THR A 428 -11.18 -10.94 13.95
N MET A 429 -10.71 -10.02 13.12
CA MET A 429 -9.55 -9.15 13.39
C MET A 429 -9.89 -8.12 14.47
N ILE A 430 -11.08 -7.51 14.39
CA ILE A 430 -11.58 -6.54 15.39
C ILE A 430 -11.78 -7.22 16.74
N GLU A 431 -12.33 -8.44 16.78
CA GLU A 431 -12.41 -9.25 18.00
C GLU A 431 -11.03 -9.48 18.61
N PHE A 432 -10.03 -9.79 17.77
CA PHE A 432 -8.65 -9.94 18.23
C PHE A 432 -8.13 -8.65 18.87
N PHE A 433 -8.25 -7.48 18.22
CA PHE A 433 -7.81 -6.21 18.81
C PHE A 433 -8.57 -5.86 20.09
N SER A 434 -9.88 -6.10 20.13
CA SER A 434 -10.72 -5.86 21.30
C SER A 434 -10.26 -6.68 22.52
N SER A 435 -9.75 -7.90 22.30
CA SER A 435 -9.22 -8.74 23.38
C SER A 435 -7.95 -8.19 24.05
N TRP A 436 -7.19 -7.32 23.36
CA TRP A 436 -5.96 -6.71 23.88
C TRP A 436 -6.22 -5.31 24.45
N GLY A 437 -7.08 -4.52 23.79
CA GLY A 437 -7.38 -3.14 24.17
C GLY A 437 -8.15 -2.99 25.50
N MET A 438 -8.82 -4.05 25.98
CA MET A 438 -9.51 -4.03 27.29
C MET A 438 -8.57 -4.28 28.48
N SER A 439 -7.34 -4.77 28.26
CA SER A 439 -6.42 -5.11 29.36
C SER A 439 -5.67 -3.90 29.95
N SER A 440 -5.67 -2.76 29.24
CA SER A 440 -4.96 -1.53 29.62
C SER A 440 -5.83 -0.52 30.38
N SER A 441 -7.07 -0.90 30.75
CA SER A 441 -8.07 -0.05 31.42
C SER A 441 -8.33 -0.40 32.90
N ILE A 442 -7.48 -1.23 33.54
CA ILE A 442 -7.61 -1.60 34.97
C ILE A 442 -6.48 -1.01 35.79
#